data_AF-A0A2N6JWY2-F1
#
_entry.id   AF-A0A2N6JWY2-F1
#
_cell.length_a   1.000
_cell.length_b   1.000
_cell.length_c   1.000
_cell.angle_alpha   90.00
_cell.angle_beta   90.00
_cell.angle_gamma   90.00
#
_symmetry.space_group_name_H-M   'P 1'
#
loop_
_entity.id
_entity.type
_entity.pdbx_description
1 polymer ?
#
loop_
_entity_poly.entity_id
_entity_poly.type
_entity_poly.pdbx_seq_one_letter_code
_entity_poly.pdbx_strand_id
1 'polypeptide(L)' 'MDLYRWILSVVTRNEEQKGFVVHPKRWLVERTFGWFNWCRRLSKDYEILPATTETFVYIVMIRLMLKQLA' A
#
# COMPACT_ATOMS: atom_id res chain seq x y z
N MET A 1 18.63 20.13 -8.15
CA MET A 1 17.61 20.02 -7.10
C MET A 1 16.33 19.53 -7.75
N ASP A 2 15.75 18.44 -7.28
CA ASP A 2 14.49 17.93 -7.82
C ASP A 2 13.37 18.95 -7.66
N LEU A 3 12.44 18.97 -8.64
CA LEU A 3 11.33 19.93 -8.77
C LEU A 3 10.46 20.03 -7.48
N TYR A 4 10.47 18.98 -6.65
CA TYR A 4 9.64 18.85 -5.45
C TYR A 4 10.42 18.78 -4.13
N ARG A 5 11.75 18.98 -4.15
CA ARG A 5 12.63 18.88 -2.95
C ARG A 5 12.49 17.57 -2.16
N TRP A 6 12.26 16.45 -2.85
CA TRP A 6 12.18 15.15 -2.20
C TRP A 6 13.56 14.53 -2.03
N ILE A 7 13.77 13.86 -0.89
CA ILE A 7 14.96 13.04 -0.64
C ILE A 7 14.54 11.59 -0.81
N LEU A 8 14.96 10.97 -1.92
CA LEU A 8 14.70 9.55 -2.17
C LEU A 8 15.80 8.70 -1.51
N SER A 9 15.41 7.85 -0.57
CA SER A 9 16.29 6.82 0.01
C SER A 9 15.76 5.44 -0.37
N VAL A 10 16.52 4.71 -1.18
CA VAL A 10 16.18 3.32 -1.53
C VAL A 10 16.69 2.40 -0.41
N VAL A 11 15.78 1.65 0.19
CA VAL A 11 16.10 0.67 1.23
C VAL A 11 16.10 -0.71 0.59
N THR A 12 17.29 -1.23 0.31
CA THR A 12 17.46 -2.59 -0.23
C THR A 12 17.47 -3.61 0.91
N ARG A 13 17.06 -4.84 0.61
CA ARG A 13 17.24 -5.97 1.54
C ARG A 13 18.73 -6.23 1.74
N ASN A 14 19.19 -6.35 2.98
CA ASN A 14 20.53 -6.85 3.28
C ASN A 14 20.52 -8.40 3.22
N GLU A 15 21.42 -8.99 2.45
CA GLU A 15 21.52 -10.45 2.29
C GLU A 15 21.99 -11.15 3.56
N GLU A 16 22.73 -10.46 4.42
CA GLU A 16 23.25 -10.98 5.69
C GLU A 16 22.26 -10.85 6.85
N GLN A 17 21.15 -10.13 6.66
CA GLN A 17 20.13 -9.97 7.71
C GLN A 17 19.41 -11.29 7.99
N LYS A 18 19.56 -11.78 9.22
CA LYS A 18 18.78 -12.89 9.76
C LYS A 18 17.66 -12.38 10.67
N GLY A 19 16.45 -12.85 10.43
CA GLY A 19 15.27 -12.51 11.24
C GLY A 19 14.49 -11.29 10.75
N PHE A 20 13.56 -10.82 11.57
CA PHE A 20 12.69 -9.68 11.26
C PHE A 20 13.37 -8.37 11.65
N VAL A 21 13.43 -7.43 10.72
CA VAL A 21 13.91 -6.07 10.97
C VAL A 21 12.90 -5.06 10.48
N VAL A 22 12.64 -4.07 11.33
CA VAL A 22 11.70 -3.00 11.04
C VAL A 22 12.32 -2.06 10.02
N HIS A 23 11.77 -2.05 8.81
CA HIS A 23 12.17 -1.08 7.80
C HIS A 23 11.50 0.28 8.05
N PRO A 24 12.22 1.39 7.83
CA PRO A 24 11.65 2.72 7.99
C PRO A 24 10.45 2.87 7.04
N LYS A 25 9.35 3.43 7.55
CA LYS A 25 8.12 3.72 6.78
C LYS A 25 7.37 2.51 6.20
N ARG A 26 7.80 1.27 6.46
CA ARG A 26 7.10 0.04 6.02
C ARG A 26 5.65 -0.02 6.50
N TRP A 27 5.39 0.50 7.70
CA TRP A 27 4.05 0.58 8.27
C TRP A 27 3.06 1.34 7.38
N LEU A 28 3.51 2.29 6.53
CA LEU A 28 2.60 3.03 5.64
C LEU A 28 1.97 2.07 4.62
N VAL A 29 2.77 1.19 4.04
CA VAL A 29 2.31 0.20 3.06
C VAL A 29 1.38 -0.81 3.74
N GLU A 30 1.81 -1.32 4.90
CA GLU A 30 1.01 -2.28 5.69
C GLU A 30 -0.31 -1.67 6.16
N ARG A 31 -0.33 -0.38 6.52
CA ARG A 31 -1.56 0.35 6.87
C ARG A 31 -2.52 0.42 5.69
N THR A 32 -2.02 0.71 4.49
CA THR A 32 -2.86 0.73 3.27
C THR A 32 -3.53 -0.62 3.04
N PHE A 33 -2.77 -1.72 3.15
CA PHE A 33 -3.33 -3.08 3.07
C PHE A 33 -4.31 -3.37 4.22
N GLY A 34 -4.02 -2.86 5.43
CA GLY A 34 -4.94 -2.93 6.56
C GLY A 34 -6.29 -2.24 6.28
N TRP A 35 -6.29 -1.14 5.54
CA TRP A 35 -7.53 -0.48 5.11
C TRP A 35 -8.31 -1.30 4.07
N PHE A 36 -7.63 -2.03 3.19
CA PHE A 36 -8.29 -2.91 2.21
C PHE A 36 -9.08 -4.04 2.87
N ASN A 37 -8.65 -4.54 4.03
CA ASN A 37 -9.42 -5.53 4.77
C ASN A 37 -10.81 -5.06 5.22
N TRP A 38 -11.03 -3.74 5.35
CA TRP A 38 -12.36 -3.18 5.64
C TRP A 38 -13.30 -3.22 4.42
N CYS A 39 -12.75 -3.47 3.23
CA CYS A 39 -13.52 -3.68 2.02
C CYS A 39 -13.68 -5.18 1.78
N ARG A 40 -14.86 -5.71 2.12
CA ARG A 40 -15.17 -7.16 2.04
C ARG A 40 -14.76 -7.83 0.73
N ARG A 41 -14.84 -7.12 -0.40
CA ARG A 41 -14.44 -7.63 -1.73
C ARG A 41 -12.93 -7.78 -1.91
N LEU A 42 -12.12 -6.99 -1.22
CA LEU A 42 -10.66 -7.07 -1.25
C LEU A 42 -10.10 -7.96 -0.13
N SER A 43 -10.93 -8.38 0.83
CA SER A 43 -10.50 -9.24 1.94
C SER A 43 -10.02 -10.62 1.46
N LYS A 44 -10.59 -11.12 0.36
CA LYS A 44 -10.15 -12.32 -0.36
C LYS A 44 -10.36 -12.10 -1.85
N ASP A 45 -9.47 -12.66 -2.66
CA ASP A 45 -9.61 -12.60 -4.12
C ASP A 45 -10.68 -13.60 -4.56
N TYR A 46 -11.88 -13.08 -4.81
CA TYR A 46 -13.02 -13.85 -5.31
C TYR A 46 -13.29 -13.57 -6.79
N GLU A 47 -12.65 -12.56 -7.35
CA GLU A 47 -12.94 -12.12 -8.70
C GLU A 47 -12.20 -13.00 -9.70
N ILE A 48 -12.86 -13.38 -10.79
CA ILE A 48 -12.28 -14.27 -11.81
C ILE A 48 -11.31 -13.49 -12.71
N LEU A 49 -11.57 -12.20 -12.91
CA LEU A 49 -10.77 -11.35 -13.79
C LEU A 49 -9.92 -10.38 -12.96
N PRO A 50 -8.60 -10.28 -13.22
CA PRO A 50 -7.72 -9.32 -12.55
C PRO A 50 -8.19 -7.86 -12.70
N ALA A 51 -8.79 -7.52 -13.85
CA ALA A 51 -9.32 -6.18 -14.11
C ALA A 51 -10.42 -5.78 -13.11
N THR A 52 -11.21 -6.73 -12.61
CA THR A 52 -12.25 -6.46 -11.62
C THR A 52 -11.62 -6.15 -10.26
N THR A 53 -10.66 -6.97 -9.81
CA THR A 53 -9.92 -6.71 -8.57
C THR A 53 -9.18 -5.38 -8.62
N GLU A 54 -8.54 -5.06 -9.76
CA GLU A 54 -7.87 -3.77 -9.98
C GLU A 54 -8.84 -2.59 -9.84
N THR A 55 -10.03 -2.68 -10.45
CA THR A 55 -11.07 -1.66 -10.34
C THR A 55 -11.48 -1.43 -8.87
N PHE A 56 -11.62 -2.50 -8.09
CA PHE A 56 -11.93 -2.38 -6.66
C PHE A 56 -10.81 -1.72 -5.87
N VAL A 57 -9.54 -2.00 -6.18
CA VAL A 57 -8.40 -1.30 -5.55
C VAL A 57 -8.48 0.21 -5.80
N TYR A 58 -8.75 0.65 -7.03
CA TYR A 58 -8.92 2.08 -7.32
C TYR A 58 -10.08 2.71 -6.56
N ILE A 59 -11.25 2.05 -6.52
CA ILE A 59 -12.43 2.54 -5.79
C ILE A 59 -12.11 2.74 -4.30
N VAL A 60 -11.41 1.79 -3.68
CA VAL A 60 -11.06 1.87 -2.26
C VAL A 60 -10.04 2.96 -1.99
N MET A 61 -9.05 3.14 -2.88
CA MET A 61 -8.10 4.25 -2.80
C MET A 61 -8.79 5.61 -2.91
N ILE A 62 -9.73 5.78 -3.85
CA ILE A 62 -10.52 7.03 -3.97
C ILE A 62 -11.28 7.31 -2.68
N ARG A 63 -11.99 6.31 -2.12
CA ARG A 63 -12.72 6.46 -0.87
C ARG A 63 -11.81 6.85 0.30
N LEU A 64 -10.62 6.27 0.40
CA LEU A 64 -9.66 6.58 1.46
C LEU A 64 -9.10 8.00 1.32
N MET A 65 -8.77 8.42 0.10
CA MET A 65 -8.31 9.79 -0.17
C MET A 65 -9.40 10.80 0.18
N LEU A 66 -10.65 10.56 -0.23
CA LEU A 66 -11.79 11.43 0.12
C LEU A 66 -11.98 11.56 1.64
N LYS A 67 -11.81 10.46 2.39
CA LYS A 67 -11.90 10.50 3.85
C LYS A 67 -10.76 11.29 4.50
N GLN A 68 -9.59 11.37 3.87
CA GLN A 68 -8.43 12.11 4.40
C GLN A 68 -8.48 13.61 4.08
N LEU A 69 -9.28 14.03 3.09
CA LEU A 69 -9.47 15.44 2.74
C LEU A 69 -10.48 16.16 3.62
N ALA A 70 -11.41 15.41 4.24
CA ALA A 70 -12.43 15.93 5.15
C ALA A 70 -11.87 16.04 6.58
#